data_AF-A0A948CVF9-F1
#
_entry.id   AF-A0A948CVF9-F1
#
_cell.length_a   1.000
_cell.length_b   1.000
_cell.length_c   1.000
_cell.angle_alpha   90.00
_cell.angle_beta   90.00
_cell.angle_gamma   90.00
#
_symmetry.space_group_name_H-M   'P 1'
#
loop_
_entity.id
_entity.type
_entity.pdbx_description
1 polymer ?
#
loop_
_entity_poly.entity_id
_entity_poly.type
_entity_poly.pdbx_seq_one_letter_code
_entity_poly.pdbx_strand_id
1 'polypeptide(L)' 'KNLFNINLSDANLIYCYLNLKTMDKLKEKFNKECKSGAIIISYQFPMHNINPQKIIQLDKDKVYFYKIA' A
#
# COMPACT_ATOMS: atom_id res chain seq x y z
N LYS A 1 7.95 -12.84 -11.79
CA LYS A 1 8.85 -11.88 -11.11
C LYS A 1 8.47 -11.82 -9.63
N ASN A 2 9.43 -11.72 -8.71
CA ASN A 2 9.16 -11.65 -7.28
C ASN A 2 8.88 -10.19 -6.86
N LEU A 3 7.70 -9.89 -6.32
CA LEU A 3 7.29 -8.55 -5.91
C LEU A 3 8.26 -7.90 -4.91
N PHE A 4 8.89 -8.69 -4.03
CA PHE A 4 9.82 -8.17 -3.03
C PHE A 4 11.13 -7.63 -3.65
N ASN A 5 11.45 -8.05 -4.88
CA ASN A 5 12.70 -7.72 -5.57
C ASN A 5 12.53 -6.67 -6.68
N ILE A 6 11.31 -6.14 -6.89
CA ILE A 6 11.05 -5.11 -7.88
C ILE A 6 11.42 -3.75 -7.28
N ASN A 7 12.05 -2.86 -8.07
CA ASN A 7 12.28 -1.47 -7.68
C ASN A 7 10.96 -0.67 -7.78
N LEU A 8 10.58 0.01 -6.70
CA LEU A 8 9.35 0.82 -6.63
C LEU A 8 9.59 2.34 -6.74
N SER A 9 10.83 2.80 -6.94
CA SER A 9 11.21 4.22 -6.91
C SER A 9 10.40 5.14 -7.81
N ASP A 10 10.06 4.64 -8.99
CA ASP A 10 9.44 5.48 -10.02
C ASP A 10 7.92 5.51 -9.90
N ALA A 11 7.33 4.62 -9.10
CA ALA A 11 5.90 4.48 -8.97
C ALA A 11 5.26 5.72 -8.32
N ASN A 12 4.30 6.34 -9.01
CA ASN A 12 3.43 7.37 -8.42
C ASN A 12 2.25 6.77 -7.67
N LEU A 13 1.76 5.62 -8.12
CA LEU A 13 0.60 4.94 -7.58
C LEU A 13 0.79 3.43 -7.66
N ILE A 14 0.49 2.74 -6.56
CA ILE A 14 0.55 1.28 -6.44
C ILE A 14 -0.82 0.80 -5.95
N TYR A 15 -1.39 -0.16 -6.67
CA TYR A 15 -2.63 -0.83 -6.27
C TYR A 15 -2.32 -2.25 -5.77
N CYS A 16 -2.85 -2.59 -4.61
CA CYS A 16 -2.64 -3.87 -3.96
C CYS A 16 -3.98 -4.59 -3.71
N TYR A 17 -4.06 -5.84 -4.17
CA TYR A 17 -5.05 -6.81 -3.73
C TYR A 17 -4.30 -8.09 -3.34
N LEU A 18 -3.88 -8.16 -2.08
CA LEU A 18 -2.94 -9.15 -1.57
C LEU A 18 -3.50 -9.84 -0.31
N ASN A 19 -2.80 -9.75 0.82
CA ASN A 19 -3.25 -10.20 2.13
C ASN A 19 -2.51 -9.40 3.22
N LEU A 20 -2.99 -9.46 4.47
CA LEU A 20 -2.42 -8.70 5.60
C LEU A 20 -0.92 -8.96 5.79
N LYS A 21 -0.48 -10.22 5.76
CA LYS A 21 0.93 -10.59 5.97
C LYS A 21 1.85 -10.01 4.88
N THR A 22 1.39 -9.99 3.63
CA THR A 22 2.15 -9.40 2.53
C THR A 22 2.17 -7.87 2.63
N MET A 23 1.03 -7.24 2.93
CA MET A 23 0.97 -5.78 3.13
C MET A 23 1.88 -5.32 4.26
N ASP A 24 1.93 -6.07 5.37
CA ASP A 24 2.79 -5.77 6.52
C ASP A 24 4.29 -5.88 6.19
N LYS A 25 4.67 -6.79 5.29
CA LYS A 25 6.05 -6.87 4.80
C LYS A 25 6.38 -5.74 3.83
N LEU A 26 5.44 -5.38 2.97
CA LEU A 26 5.66 -4.37 1.94
C LEU A 26 5.68 -2.95 2.50
N LYS A 27 5.08 -2.69 3.66
CA LYS A 27 5.06 -1.34 4.27
C LYS A 27 6.45 -0.73 4.42
N GLU A 28 7.44 -1.52 4.84
CA GLU A 28 8.83 -1.06 5.00
C GLU A 28 9.47 -0.75 3.65
N LYS A 29 9.20 -1.61 2.65
CA LYS A 29 9.67 -1.41 1.28
C LYS A 29 9.06 -0.16 0.65
N PHE A 30 7.76 0.10 0.86
CA PHE A 30 7.11 1.31 0.37
C PHE A 30 7.75 2.56 0.96
N ASN A 31 7.96 2.62 2.27
CA ASN A 31 8.62 3.75 2.91
C ASN A 31 10.08 3.94 2.47
N LYS A 32 10.78 2.84 2.16
CA LYS A 32 12.20 2.89 1.75
C LYS A 32 12.38 3.31 0.29
N GLU A 33 11.53 2.80 -0.59
CA GLU A 33 11.77 2.88 -2.04
C GLU A 33 10.85 3.85 -2.74
N CYS A 34 9.60 4.00 -2.32
CA CYS A 34 8.68 4.89 -3.01
C CYS A 34 9.07 6.34 -2.77
N LYS A 35 8.93 7.16 -3.80
CA LYS A 35 9.09 8.62 -3.68
C LYS A 35 8.02 9.22 -2.77
N SER A 36 8.38 10.33 -2.11
CA SER A 36 7.44 11.16 -1.36
C SER A 36 6.24 11.54 -2.23
N GLY A 37 5.04 11.43 -1.66
CA GLY A 37 3.77 11.67 -2.32
C GLY A 37 3.22 10.49 -3.13
N ALA A 38 3.95 9.38 -3.26
CA ALA A 38 3.41 8.17 -3.89
C ALA A 38 2.17 7.66 -3.13
N ILE A 39 1.19 7.14 -3.86
CA ILE A 39 -0.08 6.68 -3.31
C ILE A 39 -0.12 5.15 -3.32
N ILE A 40 -0.36 4.55 -2.16
CA ILE A 40 -0.65 3.12 -2.04
C ILE A 40 -2.16 2.96 -1.85
N ILE A 41 -2.79 2.21 -2.74
CA ILE A 41 -4.20 1.83 -2.64
C ILE A 41 -4.24 0.35 -2.32
N SER A 42 -4.91 -0.03 -1.24
CA SER A 42 -5.09 -1.44 -0.86
C SER A 42 -6.55 -1.80 -0.75
N TYR A 43 -6.97 -2.83 -1.47
CA TYR A 43 -8.31 -3.39 -1.39
C TYR A 43 -8.38 -4.47 -0.30
N GLN A 44 -9.36 -4.35 0.60
CA GLN A 44 -9.65 -5.21 1.76
C GLN A 44 -8.57 -5.31 2.85
N PHE A 45 -7.29 -5.16 2.50
CA PHE A 45 -6.18 -5.46 3.41
C PHE A 45 -5.42 -4.19 3.83
N PRO A 46 -5.68 -3.63 5.02
CA PRO A 46 -4.93 -2.47 5.51
C PRO A 46 -3.47 -2.81 5.84
N MET A 47 -2.63 -1.76 5.97
CA MET A 47 -1.29 -1.88 6.55
C MET A 47 -1.38 -1.68 8.07
N HIS A 48 -0.84 -2.62 8.84
CA HIS A 48 -0.93 -2.54 10.30
C HIS A 48 -0.08 -1.40 10.85
N ASN A 49 -0.64 -0.65 11.81
CA ASN A 49 -0.03 0.50 12.49
C ASN A 49 0.27 1.68 11.56
N ILE A 50 -0.36 1.73 10.39
CA ILE A 50 -0.33 2.88 9.50
C ILE A 50 -1.76 3.36 9.32
N ASN A 51 -2.00 4.63 9.65
CA ASN A 51 -3.32 5.23 9.44
C ASN A 51 -3.50 5.58 7.96
N PRO A 52 -4.55 5.06 7.30
CA PRO A 52 -4.88 5.47 5.94
C PRO A 52 -5.34 6.93 5.94
N GLN A 53 -4.98 7.67 4.88
CA GLN A 53 -5.47 9.03 4.65
C GLN A 53 -6.94 9.06 4.22
N LYS A 54 -7.39 7.99 3.56
CA LYS A 54 -8.78 7.84 3.12
C LYS A 54 -9.17 6.37 3.17
N ILE A 55 -10.41 6.12 3.57
CA ILE A 55 -11.05 4.80 3.49
C ILE A 55 -12.34 4.98 2.70
N ILE A 56 -12.56 4.15 1.69
CA ILE A 56 -13.85 4.02 1.00
C ILE A 56 -14.51 2.75 1.50
N GLN A 57 -15.69 2.87 2.08
CA GLN A 57 -16.56 1.73 2.40
C GLN A 57 -17.31 1.33 1.13
N LEU A 58 -17.20 0.07 0.76
CA LEU A 58 -18.05 -0.63 -0.21
C LEU A 58 -18.86 -1.66 0.60
N ASP A 59 -20.08 -2.00 0.23
CA ASP A 59 -21.00 -2.90 0.97
C ASP A 59 -20.37 -3.67 2.16
N LYS A 60 -19.58 -4.72 1.87
CA LYS A 60 -18.85 -5.52 2.87
C LYS A 60 -17.34 -5.27 2.90
N ASP A 61 -16.82 -4.45 1.98
CA ASP A 61 -15.40 -4.31 1.69
C ASP A 61 -14.89 -2.89 1.95
N LYS A 62 -13.57 -2.72 2.03
CA LYS A 62 -12.93 -1.42 2.23
C LYS A 62 -11.79 -1.21 1.26
N VAL A 63 -11.64 0.01 0.76
CA VAL A 63 -10.46 0.45 0.02
C VAL A 63 -9.70 1.46 0.87
N TYR A 64 -8.42 1.20 1.10
CA TYR A 64 -7.56 2.02 1.94
C TYR A 64 -6.56 2.79 1.07
N PHE A 65 -6.40 4.07 1.34
CA PHE A 65 -5.47 4.94 0.64
C PHE A 65 -4.41 5.45 1.61
N TYR A 66 -3.14 5.30 1.25
CA TYR A 66 -1.99 5.77 2.00
C TYR A 66 -1.16 6.66 1.10
N LYS A 67 -0.55 7.70 1.67
CA LYS A 67 0.41 8.55 0.97
C LYS A 67 1.74 8.45 1.68
N ILE A 68 2.77 8.11 0.92
CA ILE A 68 4.14 8.05 1.41
C ILE A 68 4.63 9.48 1.66
N ALA A 69 5.25 9.71 2.81
CA ALA A 69 5.82 11.00 3.19
C ALA A 69 7.25 11.13 2.68
#